data_AF-A0A6P4AYE2-F1
#
_entry.id   AF-A0A6P4AYE2-F1
#
_cell.length_a   1.000
_cell.length_b   1.000
_cell.length_c   1.000
_cell.angle_alpha   90.00
_cell.angle_beta   90.00
_cell.angle_gamma   90.00
#
_symmetry.space_group_name_H-M   'P 1'
#
loop_
_entity.id
_entity.type
_entity.pdbx_description
1 polymer ?
#
loop_
_entity_poly.entity_id
_entity_poly.type
_entity_poly.pdbx_seq_one_letter_code
_entity_poly.pdbx_strand_id
1 'polypeptide(L)'
;MEVWRLEKEINSIIIGIKNKHIGRPHHDENMLKVIMENAKNAKLGPTAEGQYIVDNCKNLFLAGFEVPAVVAMWGLMLLALHPEWPACLRSEGPDPHKFNPERFANGVSGACKCPHAYLPFGVGVLVCPGQSLAMVELKILFALIVSNFILPVSPKYRHSPIYGLLLHLKSNINKYVFYLYRNKCNR
;
A
#
# COMPACT_ATOMS: atom_id res chain seq x y z
N MET A 1 17.04 -8.52 -22.91
CA MET A 1 16.41 -7.75 -24.01
C MET A 1 15.05 -7.17 -23.61
N GLU A 2 14.22 -7.91 -22.86
CA GLU A 2 12.89 -7.42 -22.44
C GLU A 2 12.90 -6.35 -21.33
N VAL A 3 13.76 -6.48 -20.30
CA VAL A 3 13.83 -5.52 -19.18
C VAL A 3 14.11 -4.09 -19.68
N TRP A 4 15.09 -3.95 -20.57
CA TRP A 4 15.45 -2.66 -21.17
C TRP A 4 14.33 -2.09 -22.05
N ARG A 5 13.56 -2.94 -22.74
CA ARG A 5 12.40 -2.52 -23.53
C ARG A 5 11.31 -1.94 -22.61
N LEU A 6 10.99 -2.65 -21.53
CA LEU A 6 10.01 -2.21 -20.54
C LEU A 6 10.45 -0.91 -19.86
N GLU A 7 11.73 -0.81 -19.51
CA GLU A 7 12.26 0.41 -18.91
C GLU A 7 12.10 1.62 -19.84
N LYS A 8 12.39 1.45 -21.14
CA LYS A 8 12.14 2.50 -22.13
C LYS A 8 10.67 2.87 -22.27
N GLU A 9 9.79 1.88 -22.22
CA GLU A 9 8.34 2.09 -22.31
C GLU A 9 7.82 2.88 -21.09
N ILE A 10 8.21 2.47 -19.88
CA ILE A 10 7.88 3.18 -18.63
C ILE A 10 8.39 4.62 -18.68
N ASN A 11 9.65 4.83 -19.07
CA ASN A 11 10.22 6.17 -19.18
C ASN A 11 9.43 7.03 -20.19
N SER A 12 9.07 6.47 -21.35
CA SER A 12 8.27 7.15 -22.36
C SER A 12 6.89 7.55 -21.83
N ILE A 13 6.22 6.65 -21.10
CA ILE A 13 4.92 6.93 -20.48
C ILE A 13 5.04 8.07 -19.46
N ILE A 14 6.04 8.02 -18.57
CA ILE A 14 6.25 9.06 -17.55
C ILE A 14 6.51 10.42 -18.20
N ILE A 15 7.35 10.47 -19.24
CA ILE A 15 7.61 11.71 -20.01
C ILE A 15 6.33 12.18 -20.70
N GLY A 16 5.53 11.28 -21.27
CA GLY A 16 4.24 11.61 -21.85
C GLY A 16 3.26 12.21 -20.82
N ILE A 17 3.22 11.68 -19.60
CA ILE A 17 2.43 12.22 -18.50
C ILE A 17 2.95 13.61 -18.10
N LYS A 18 4.28 13.79 -17.95
CA LYS A 18 4.90 15.10 -17.71
C LYS A 18 4.42 16.12 -18.74
N ASN A 19 4.55 15.80 -20.02
CA ASN A 19 4.21 16.73 -21.11
C ASN A 19 2.73 17.13 -21.10
N LYS A 20 1.82 16.22 -20.74
CA LYS A 20 0.39 16.53 -20.58
C LYS A 20 0.06 17.47 -19.42
N HIS A 21 0.97 17.61 -18.47
CA HIS A 21 0.82 18.48 -17.30
C HIS A 21 1.49 19.85 -17.47
N ILE A 22 2.35 20.01 -18.49
CA ILE A 22 2.93 21.31 -18.85
C ILE A 22 1.78 22.25 -19.27
N GLY A 23 1.69 23.40 -18.62
CA GLY A 23 0.68 24.43 -18.94
C GLY A 23 -0.70 24.25 -18.30
N ARG A 24 -0.91 23.25 -17.43
CA ARG A 24 -2.18 23.11 -16.70
C ARG A 24 -2.32 24.17 -15.59
N PRO A 25 -3.55 24.65 -15.31
CA PRO A 25 -3.81 25.67 -14.29
C PRO A 25 -3.25 25.32 -12.91
N HIS A 26 -2.95 26.35 -12.10
CA HIS A 26 -2.32 26.20 -10.78
C HIS A 26 -3.19 25.42 -9.77
N HIS A 27 -4.52 25.41 -9.93
CA HIS A 27 -5.44 24.66 -9.07
C HIS A 27 -5.29 23.13 -9.19
N ASP A 28 -4.66 22.62 -10.25
CA ASP A 28 -4.38 21.18 -10.41
C ASP A 28 -3.02 20.83 -9.78
N GLU A 29 -2.77 21.27 -8.55
CA GLU A 29 -1.51 20.96 -7.87
C GLU A 29 -1.48 19.47 -7.49
N ASN A 30 -0.42 18.79 -7.91
CA ASN A 30 -0.25 17.37 -7.67
C ASN A 30 1.24 17.06 -7.48
N MET A 31 1.53 15.84 -7.01
CA MET A 31 2.89 15.45 -6.69
C MET A 31 3.84 15.51 -7.91
N LEU A 32 3.33 15.29 -9.13
CA LEU A 32 4.13 15.43 -10.35
C LEU A 32 4.60 16.87 -10.57
N LYS A 33 3.75 17.87 -10.33
CA LYS A 33 4.14 19.29 -10.41
C LYS A 33 5.18 19.64 -9.35
N VAL A 34 5.03 19.14 -8.12
CA VAL A 34 6.02 19.33 -7.04
C VAL A 34 7.38 18.71 -7.44
N ILE A 35 7.38 17.51 -8.00
CA ILE A 35 8.62 16.86 -8.51
C ILE A 35 9.26 17.70 -9.62
N MET A 36 8.45 18.20 -10.56
CA MET A 36 8.94 19.05 -11.66
C MET A 36 9.53 20.38 -11.15
N GLU A 37 8.93 20.99 -10.15
CA GLU A 37 9.43 22.22 -9.54
C GLU A 37 10.75 21.98 -8.78
N ASN A 38 10.81 20.91 -7.98
CA ASN A 38 12.04 20.53 -7.28
C ASN A 38 13.19 20.24 -8.25
N ALA A 39 12.90 19.57 -9.39
CA ALA A 39 13.88 19.32 -10.43
C ALA A 39 14.49 20.61 -10.99
N LYS A 40 13.66 21.65 -11.21
CA LYS A 40 14.11 22.99 -11.64
C LYS A 40 14.93 23.68 -10.56
N ASN A 41 14.47 23.64 -9.32
CA ASN A 41 15.14 24.27 -8.17
C ASN A 41 16.50 23.65 -7.87
N ALA A 42 16.68 22.37 -8.18
CA ALA A 42 17.96 21.66 -8.08
C ALA A 42 19.02 22.12 -9.11
N LYS A 43 18.66 22.99 -10.06
CA LYS A 43 19.57 23.56 -11.09
C LYS A 43 20.36 22.48 -11.85
N LEU A 44 19.69 21.37 -12.16
CA LEU A 44 20.26 20.25 -12.90
C LEU A 44 20.41 20.59 -14.39
N GLY A 45 21.34 19.92 -15.08
CA GLY A 45 21.39 19.96 -16.55
C GLY A 45 20.14 19.33 -17.17
N PRO A 46 19.74 19.67 -18.42
CA PRO A 46 18.48 19.23 -19.01
C PRO A 46 18.25 17.70 -19.01
N THR A 47 19.30 16.93 -19.29
CA THR A 47 19.26 15.45 -19.24
C THR A 47 19.05 14.94 -17.81
N ALA A 48 19.72 15.55 -16.84
CA ALA A 48 19.62 15.16 -15.43
C ALA A 48 18.28 15.55 -14.80
N GLU A 49 17.67 16.67 -15.23
CA GLU A 49 16.31 17.07 -14.82
C GLU A 49 15.28 16.02 -15.26
N GLY A 50 15.33 15.61 -16.54
CA GLY A 50 14.43 14.59 -17.08
C GLY A 50 14.56 13.28 -16.31
N GLN A 51 15.79 12.85 -16.03
CA GLN A 51 16.06 11.63 -15.28
C GLN A 51 15.56 11.73 -13.82
N TYR A 52 15.82 12.85 -13.14
CA TYR A 52 15.32 13.10 -11.79
C TYR A 52 13.80 12.95 -11.69
N ILE A 53 13.06 13.52 -12.65
CA ILE A 53 11.60 13.40 -12.69
C ILE A 53 11.17 11.95 -12.89
N VAL A 54 11.81 11.24 -13.83
CA VAL A 54 11.51 9.83 -14.10
C VAL A 54 11.74 8.96 -12.87
N ASP A 55 12.86 9.13 -12.18
CA ASP A 55 13.23 8.32 -11.03
C ASP A 55 12.32 8.58 -9.82
N ASN A 56 12.01 9.85 -9.54
CA ASN A 56 11.05 10.19 -8.48
C ASN A 56 9.65 9.68 -8.79
N CYS A 57 9.21 9.74 -10.05
CA CYS A 57 7.94 9.13 -10.47
C CYS A 57 7.96 7.61 -10.26
N LYS A 58 9.01 6.90 -10.68
CA LYS A 58 9.13 5.45 -10.46
C LYS A 58 9.04 5.09 -8.98
N ASN A 59 9.77 5.81 -8.13
CA ASN A 59 9.75 5.60 -6.68
C ASN A 59 8.35 5.85 -6.10
N LEU A 60 7.69 6.93 -6.53
CA LEU A 60 6.32 7.23 -6.12
C LEU A 60 5.33 6.14 -6.54
N PHE A 61 5.41 5.66 -7.78
CA PHE A 61 4.53 4.59 -8.26
C PHE A 61 4.74 3.29 -7.48
N LEU A 62 6.00 2.88 -7.26
CA LEU A 62 6.31 1.68 -6.48
C LEU A 62 5.79 1.81 -5.04
N ALA A 63 6.11 2.92 -4.37
CA ALA A 63 5.69 3.15 -2.99
C ALA A 63 4.17 3.31 -2.83
N GLY A 64 3.51 4.00 -3.76
CA GLY A 64 2.09 4.31 -3.70
C GLY A 64 1.17 3.18 -4.18
N PHE A 65 1.66 2.26 -5.00
CA PHE A 65 0.83 1.17 -5.54
C PHE A 65 1.16 -0.19 -4.94
N GLU A 66 2.44 -0.58 -4.95
CA GLU A 66 2.82 -1.94 -4.62
C GLU A 66 2.71 -2.21 -3.11
N VAL A 67 3.16 -1.26 -2.28
CA VAL A 67 3.13 -1.41 -0.81
C VAL A 67 1.69 -1.49 -0.29
N PRO A 68 0.76 -0.56 -0.62
CA PRO A 68 -0.63 -0.67 -0.17
C PRO A 68 -1.32 -1.92 -0.72
N ALA A 69 -1.03 -2.34 -1.96
CA ALA A 69 -1.59 -3.57 -2.52
C ALA A 69 -1.18 -4.81 -1.73
N VAL A 70 0.11 -4.94 -1.39
CA VAL A 70 0.61 -6.05 -0.57
C VAL A 70 -0.02 -6.03 0.83
N VAL A 71 -0.09 -4.87 1.48
CA VAL A 71 -0.73 -4.72 2.79
C VAL A 71 -2.22 -5.07 2.73
N ALA A 72 -2.93 -4.62 1.71
CA ALA A 72 -4.34 -4.95 1.47
C ALA A 72 -4.52 -6.46 1.30
N MET A 73 -3.67 -7.12 0.50
CA MET A 73 -3.73 -8.57 0.29
C MET A 73 -3.56 -9.35 1.60
N TRP A 74 -2.55 -9.00 2.41
CA TRP A 74 -2.36 -9.63 3.73
C TRP A 74 -3.52 -9.34 4.68
N GLY A 75 -3.99 -8.10 4.75
CA GLY A 75 -5.11 -7.71 5.60
C GLY A 75 -6.39 -8.45 5.24
N LEU A 76 -6.75 -8.52 3.95
CA LEU A 76 -7.91 -9.28 3.48
C LEU A 76 -7.76 -10.77 3.80
N MET A 77 -6.57 -11.35 3.60
CA MET A 77 -6.32 -12.76 3.88
C MET A 77 -6.48 -13.06 5.37
N LEU A 78 -5.93 -12.22 6.23
CA LEU A 78 -6.05 -12.36 7.68
C LEU A 78 -7.50 -12.18 8.16
N LEU A 79 -8.24 -11.23 7.60
CA LEU A 79 -9.68 -11.07 7.87
C LEU A 79 -10.48 -12.32 7.44
N ALA A 80 -10.14 -12.90 6.29
CA ALA A 80 -10.83 -14.06 5.75
C ALA A 80 -10.53 -15.35 6.55
N LEU A 81 -9.31 -15.49 7.06
CA LEU A 81 -8.90 -16.61 7.93
C LEU A 81 -9.51 -16.56 9.34
N HIS A 82 -9.96 -15.37 9.75
CA HIS A 82 -10.44 -15.11 11.10
C HIS A 82 -11.77 -14.34 11.11
N PRO A 83 -12.83 -14.93 10.51
CA PRO A 83 -14.14 -14.30 10.36
C PRO A 83 -14.88 -14.03 11.68
N GLU A 84 -14.40 -14.58 12.80
CA GLU A 84 -14.90 -14.36 14.16
C GLU A 84 -14.35 -13.07 14.81
N TRP A 85 -13.36 -12.42 14.20
CA TRP A 85 -12.70 -11.22 14.74
C TRP A 85 -13.28 -9.85 14.37
N PRO A 86 -14.23 -9.69 13.42
CA PRO A 86 -14.99 -8.44 13.29
C PRO A 86 -15.80 -8.04 14.54
N ALA A 87 -15.88 -8.87 15.58
CA ALA A 87 -16.72 -8.62 16.78
C ALA A 87 -16.06 -8.92 18.15
N CYS A 88 -14.75 -9.23 18.24
CA CYS A 88 -14.17 -9.77 19.48
C CYS A 88 -13.05 -8.91 20.09
N LEU A 89 -13.43 -7.93 20.93
CA LEU A 89 -12.58 -7.08 21.78
C LEU A 89 -11.76 -7.86 22.85
N ARG A 90 -10.41 -7.79 22.80
CA ARG A 90 -9.52 -7.31 23.90
C ARG A 90 -8.01 -7.64 23.75
N SER A 91 -7.21 -6.57 23.92
CA SER A 91 -5.90 -6.46 24.60
C SER A 91 -4.61 -6.94 23.91
N GLU A 92 -3.57 -6.11 24.02
CA GLU A 92 -2.20 -6.41 23.59
C GLU A 92 -1.49 -7.26 24.60
N GLY A 93 -1.59 -8.57 24.34
CA GLY A 93 -1.10 -9.64 25.17
C GLY A 93 0.03 -10.48 24.54
N PRO A 94 0.42 -11.57 25.21
CA PRO A 94 1.64 -12.38 25.00
C PRO A 94 1.74 -13.18 23.68
N ASP A 95 1.10 -12.74 22.60
CA ASP A 95 0.84 -13.53 21.39
C ASP A 95 1.17 -12.81 20.06
N PRO A 96 2.44 -12.38 19.85
CA PRO A 96 2.84 -11.60 18.66
C PRO A 96 2.68 -12.33 17.32
N HIS A 97 2.57 -13.66 17.35
CA HIS A 97 2.37 -14.49 16.16
C HIS A 97 0.90 -14.68 15.79
N LYS A 98 -0.03 -14.14 16.60
CA LYS A 98 -1.47 -14.14 16.29
C LYS A 98 -1.87 -12.77 15.78
N PHE A 99 -2.54 -12.73 14.64
CA PHE A 99 -3.24 -11.53 14.22
C PHE A 99 -4.32 -11.23 15.28
N ASN A 100 -4.32 -10.04 15.84
CA ASN A 100 -5.27 -9.59 16.85
C ASN A 100 -5.40 -8.08 16.57
N PRO A 101 -6.52 -7.59 16.02
CA PRO A 101 -6.69 -6.16 15.73
C PRO A 101 -6.99 -5.33 16.98
N GLU A 102 -7.74 -5.90 17.92
CA GLU A 102 -8.21 -5.29 19.18
C GLU A 102 -7.12 -4.96 20.17
N ARG A 103 -5.97 -5.53 19.86
CA ARG A 103 -4.69 -5.12 20.33
C ARG A 103 -4.59 -3.57 20.36
N PHE A 104 -4.80 -2.92 19.23
CA PHE A 104 -4.54 -1.49 19.08
C PHE A 104 -5.66 -0.59 19.62
N ALA A 105 -6.60 -1.11 20.42
CA ALA A 105 -7.76 -0.36 20.94
C ALA A 105 -7.37 0.89 21.76
N ASN A 106 -6.24 0.83 22.47
CA ASN A 106 -5.67 1.96 23.22
C ASN A 106 -4.51 2.65 22.45
N GLY A 107 -4.51 2.53 21.13
CA GLY A 107 -3.45 3.02 20.25
C GLY A 107 -2.15 2.20 20.35
N VAL A 108 -1.14 2.64 19.59
CA VAL A 108 0.17 1.96 19.48
C VAL A 108 0.92 1.88 20.82
N SER A 109 0.69 2.82 21.75
CA SER A 109 1.32 2.79 23.08
C SER A 109 0.66 1.80 24.03
N GLY A 110 -0.66 1.60 23.90
CA GLY A 110 -1.33 0.45 24.53
C GLY A 110 -0.89 -0.87 23.90
N ALA A 111 -0.29 -0.78 22.71
CA ALA A 111 0.12 -1.90 21.90
C ALA A 111 1.43 -2.55 22.28
N CYS A 112 2.46 -1.77 22.06
CA CYS A 112 3.81 -2.22 22.24
C CYS A 112 4.35 -1.56 23.50
N LYS A 113 4.79 -2.38 24.47
CA LYS A 113 5.50 -1.88 25.66
C LYS A 113 6.81 -1.19 25.29
N CYS A 114 7.40 -1.56 24.16
CA CYS A 114 8.59 -0.93 23.59
C CYS A 114 8.19 0.08 22.50
N PRO A 115 8.44 1.39 22.68
CA PRO A 115 8.03 2.44 21.74
C PRO A 115 8.51 2.26 20.29
N HIS A 116 9.58 1.48 20.07
CA HIS A 116 10.17 1.23 18.76
C HIS A 116 9.85 -0.15 18.17
N ALA A 117 8.98 -0.93 18.81
CA ALA A 117 8.64 -2.28 18.34
C ALA A 117 7.57 -2.27 17.22
N TYR A 118 6.85 -1.17 17.03
CA TYR A 118 5.83 -1.03 15.98
C TYR A 118 6.05 0.28 15.21
N LEU A 119 6.77 0.18 14.10
CA LEU A 119 7.13 1.31 13.23
C LEU A 119 6.78 1.02 11.75
N PRO A 120 5.50 0.75 11.42
CA PRO A 120 5.09 0.33 10.07
C PRO A 120 5.38 1.38 9.00
N PHE A 121 5.53 2.65 9.39
CA PHE A 121 5.86 3.77 8.52
C PHE A 121 7.20 4.43 8.88
N GLY A 122 8.03 3.82 9.72
CA GLY A 122 9.25 4.43 10.22
C GLY A 122 9.02 5.53 11.27
N VAL A 123 10.07 6.31 11.57
CA VAL A 123 10.05 7.38 12.58
C VAL A 123 11.05 8.48 12.24
N GLY A 124 10.78 9.71 12.69
CA GLY A 124 11.69 10.85 12.53
C GLY A 124 11.82 11.30 11.06
N VAL A 125 13.04 11.62 10.63
CA VAL A 125 13.31 12.12 9.26
C VAL A 125 13.10 11.05 8.18
N LEU A 126 13.01 9.77 8.57
CA LEU A 126 12.76 8.64 7.68
C LEU A 126 11.30 8.13 7.79
N VAL A 127 10.39 8.93 8.36
CA VAL A 127 8.97 8.59 8.36
C VAL A 127 8.43 8.60 6.92
N CYS A 128 7.60 7.62 6.59
CA CYS A 128 6.99 7.49 5.28
C CYS A 128 6.07 8.69 5.00
N PRO A 129 6.37 9.53 3.98
CA PRO A 129 5.50 10.65 3.63
C PRO A 129 4.14 10.19 3.10
N GLY A 130 4.04 8.94 2.64
CA GLY A 130 2.81 8.33 2.15
C GLY A 130 1.89 7.78 3.25
N GLN A 131 2.24 7.88 4.54
CA GLN A 131 1.46 7.29 5.64
C GLN A 131 -0.03 7.68 5.58
N SER A 132 -0.32 8.98 5.46
CA SER A 132 -1.71 9.46 5.46
C SER A 132 -2.50 8.94 4.27
N LEU A 133 -1.90 8.95 3.07
CA LEU A 133 -2.54 8.45 1.85
C LEU A 133 -2.80 6.94 1.94
N ALA A 134 -1.77 6.16 2.31
CA ALA A 134 -1.88 4.71 2.46
C ALA A 134 -2.96 4.33 3.47
N MET A 135 -3.05 5.02 4.62
CA MET A 135 -4.08 4.76 5.62
C MET A 135 -5.48 5.08 5.10
N VAL A 136 -5.66 6.16 4.34
CA VAL A 136 -6.97 6.49 3.74
C VAL A 136 -7.37 5.44 2.71
N GLU A 137 -6.48 5.09 1.79
CA GLU A 137 -6.73 4.08 0.75
C GLU A 137 -7.08 2.72 1.35
N LEU A 138 -6.29 2.25 2.32
CA LEU A 138 -6.52 0.97 2.99
C LEU A 138 -7.82 0.97 3.78
N LYS A 139 -8.13 2.05 4.53
CA LYS A 139 -9.38 2.15 5.28
C LYS A 139 -10.59 2.14 4.37
N ILE A 140 -10.57 2.90 3.28
CA ILE A 140 -11.67 2.94 2.30
C ILE A 140 -11.84 1.54 1.68
N LEU A 141 -10.75 0.92 1.23
CA LEU A 141 -10.77 -0.41 0.63
C LEU A 141 -11.36 -1.45 1.60
N PHE A 142 -10.87 -1.51 2.83
CA PHE A 142 -11.37 -2.48 3.83
C PHE A 142 -12.80 -2.19 4.23
N ALA A 143 -13.18 -0.93 4.45
CA ALA A 143 -14.55 -0.56 4.79
C ALA A 143 -15.53 -0.97 3.69
N LEU A 144 -15.18 -0.71 2.42
CA LEU A 144 -15.99 -1.12 1.28
C LEU A 144 -16.09 -2.64 1.18
N ILE A 145 -14.98 -3.36 1.34
CA ILE A 145 -14.99 -4.83 1.23
C ILE A 145 -15.79 -5.46 2.38
N VAL A 146 -15.51 -5.11 3.63
CA VAL A 146 -16.18 -5.69 4.80
C VAL A 146 -17.68 -5.33 4.84
N SER A 147 -18.06 -4.13 4.43
CA SER A 147 -19.48 -3.72 4.43
C SER A 147 -20.30 -4.38 3.33
N ASN A 148 -19.67 -4.74 2.21
CA ASN A 148 -20.39 -5.20 1.01
C ASN A 148 -20.16 -6.68 0.69
N PHE A 149 -19.15 -7.33 1.27
CA PHE A 149 -18.74 -8.68 0.88
C PHE A 149 -18.41 -9.57 2.08
N ILE A 150 -18.63 -10.87 1.88
CA ILE A 150 -18.15 -11.95 2.75
C ILE A 150 -16.93 -12.58 2.08
N LEU A 151 -15.89 -12.89 2.87
CA LEU A 151 -14.61 -13.43 2.41
C LEU A 151 -14.41 -14.87 2.94
N PRO A 152 -15.02 -15.90 2.34
CA PRO A 152 -14.79 -17.28 2.74
C PRO A 152 -13.48 -17.80 2.18
N VAL A 153 -12.70 -18.46 3.02
CA VAL A 153 -11.44 -19.13 2.65
C VAL A 153 -11.70 -20.61 2.37
N SER A 154 -11.04 -21.15 1.34
CA SER A 154 -11.08 -22.59 1.07
C SER A 154 -10.47 -23.39 2.23
N PRO A 155 -11.07 -24.52 2.67
CA PRO A 155 -10.49 -25.39 3.70
C PRO A 155 -9.10 -25.96 3.35
N LYS A 156 -8.75 -25.98 2.05
CA LYS A 156 -7.44 -26.45 1.56
C LYS A 156 -6.39 -25.34 1.51
N TYR A 157 -6.78 -24.13 1.87
CA TYR A 157 -5.91 -22.97 1.81
C TYR A 157 -4.70 -23.10 2.75
N ARG A 158 -3.52 -22.84 2.21
CA ARG A 158 -2.30 -22.62 3.01
C ARG A 158 -1.59 -21.39 2.45
N HIS A 159 -1.39 -20.37 3.30
CA HIS A 159 -0.63 -19.20 2.91
C HIS A 159 0.86 -19.58 2.73
N SER A 160 1.50 -19.01 1.72
CA SER A 160 2.94 -19.22 1.44
C SER A 160 3.54 -17.85 1.14
N PRO A 161 4.31 -17.27 2.08
CA PRO A 161 5.02 -16.03 1.83
C PRO A 161 6.13 -16.23 0.81
N ILE A 162 6.37 -15.20 0.00
CA ILE A 162 7.58 -15.04 -0.82
C ILE A 162 8.36 -13.90 -0.21
N TYR A 163 9.58 -14.20 0.23
CA TYR A 163 10.50 -13.22 0.80
C TYR A 163 11.22 -12.49 -0.34
N GLY A 164 11.03 -11.18 -0.40
CA GLY A 164 11.71 -10.26 -1.32
C GLY A 164 11.91 -8.91 -0.64
N LEU A 165 11.99 -7.83 -1.45
CA LEU A 165 11.94 -6.47 -0.91
C LEU A 165 10.66 -6.23 -0.10
N LEU A 166 9.55 -6.79 -0.57
CA LEU A 166 8.28 -6.87 0.13
C LEU A 166 7.94 -8.34 0.40
N LEU A 167 7.15 -8.58 1.45
CA LEU A 167 6.64 -9.90 1.76
C LEU A 167 5.37 -10.14 0.93
N HIS A 168 5.45 -10.90 -0.17
CA HIS A 168 4.29 -11.17 -1.03
C HIS A 168 3.60 -12.49 -0.66
N LEU A 169 2.30 -12.58 -0.94
CA LEU A 169 1.60 -13.87 -1.02
C LEU A 169 1.87 -14.51 -2.38
N LYS A 170 2.24 -15.79 -2.41
CA LYS A 170 2.49 -16.53 -3.65
C LYS A 170 1.25 -16.50 -4.58
N SER A 171 1.40 -16.03 -5.81
CA SER A 171 0.30 -15.68 -6.74
C SER A 171 -0.76 -16.78 -6.99
N ASN A 172 -0.37 -18.06 -7.00
CA ASN A 172 -1.30 -19.19 -7.23
C ASN A 172 -2.28 -19.44 -6.08
N ILE A 173 -2.09 -18.75 -4.96
CA ILE A 173 -2.87 -18.86 -3.74
C ILE A 173 -4.13 -17.96 -3.81
N ASN A 174 -4.08 -16.85 -4.56
CA ASN A 174 -5.19 -15.89 -4.71
C ASN A 174 -6.48 -16.49 -5.28
N LYS A 175 -6.39 -17.60 -6.04
CA LYS A 175 -7.56 -18.31 -6.59
C LYS A 175 -8.41 -19.04 -5.53
N TYR A 176 -7.89 -19.20 -4.30
CA TYR A 176 -8.50 -20.03 -3.25
C TYR A 176 -8.90 -19.25 -1.98
N VAL A 177 -8.67 -17.93 -1.93
CA VAL A 177 -8.81 -17.12 -0.70
C VAL A 177 -10.06 -16.27 -0.69
N PHE A 178 -10.44 -15.72 -1.85
CA PHE A 178 -11.48 -14.69 -1.91
C PHE A 178 -12.51 -15.06 -2.97
N TYR A 179 -13.61 -15.65 -2.55
CA TYR A 179 -14.86 -15.51 -3.28
C TYR A 179 -15.60 -14.32 -2.70
N LEU A 180 -15.68 -13.21 -3.45
CA LEU A 180 -16.42 -12.04 -3.00
C LEU A 180 -17.93 -12.31 -3.13
N TYR A 181 -18.57 -12.76 -2.05
CA TYR A 181 -20.02 -12.89 -2.01
C TYR A 181 -20.64 -11.59 -1.53
N ARG A 182 -21.47 -10.96 -2.36
CA ARG A 182 -22.17 -9.73 -1.98
C ARG A 182 -23.07 -9.98 -0.77
N ASN A 183 -22.91 -9.18 0.28
CA ASN A 183 -23.73 -9.27 1.47
C ASN A 183 -25.17 -8.86 1.12
N LYS A 184 -26.12 -9.79 1.29
CA LYS A 184 -27.53 -9.57 0.93
C LYS A 184 -28.32 -8.77 1.99
N CYS A 185 -27.72 -8.50 3.17
CA CYS A 185 -28.39 -7.82 4.28
C CYS A 185 -28.38 -6.28 4.23
N ASN A 186 -27.65 -5.64 3.30
CA ASN A 186 -27.66 -4.17 3.13
C ASN A 186 -28.68 -3.73 2.06
N ARG A 187 -29.99 -3.89 2.35
CA ARG A 187 -31.08 -3.16 1.68
C ARG A 187 -31.92 -2.44 2.71
#